data_AF-A0AAN3KW47-F1
#
_entry.id   AF-A0AAN3KW47-F1
#
_cell.length_a   1.000
_cell.length_b   1.000
_cell.length_c   1.000
_cell.angle_alpha   90.00
_cell.angle_beta   90.00
_cell.angle_gamma   90.00
#
_symmetry.space_group_name_H-M   'P 1'
#
loop_
_entity.id
_entity.type
_entity.pdbx_description
1 polymer ?
#
loop_
_entity_poly.entity_id
_entity_poly.type
_entity_poly.pdbx_seq_one_letter_code
_entity_poly.pdbx_strand_id
1 'polypeptide(L)'
;MNIWYIVGIICLLFALLIWLFLPYIVFATCLILHTMWGMTDWGPFHHFAAPRYNLLANTANNAATITFSQWLDVMSQTVGILWLILLPMTIGFLWMWFQHPAQPRFTRRPLNIHTLPHLFSSLSPAIAPVLADGDSNRLFHGQKRPERRVALTPEVFVAQNNLIRNMQLDVAATRQRFMAQLGQPLTTWKDMAPHEKALFAVFGLQFFLGDRKAAVSLMNNLNLSCRLKSKRDQGRFSTPVYSLARNAFIRVIKTEGAQQWLRQHRYVRSGLVWLYAHDLRLTPPNWLWLKGVDRTLFYALHRANTTKGFIEGAGVVAVARAENEASRLGLPCPEPCVEEAIEGLRRDMLGLGLIWDEPQPDRNRKRQIRTRWSLTDDVIPRRHDNDEDTDTG
;
A
#
# COMPACT_ATOMS: atom_id res chain seq x y z
N MET A 1 51.15 30.27 -8.04
CA MET A 1 51.37 31.69 -8.40
C MET A 1 50.20 32.31 -9.16
N ASN A 2 49.59 31.68 -10.17
CA ASN A 2 48.58 32.30 -11.03
C ASN A 2 47.28 32.84 -10.36
N ILE A 3 46.75 32.21 -9.31
CA ILE A 3 45.49 32.67 -8.69
C ILE A 3 45.66 34.03 -8.01
N TRP A 4 46.78 34.27 -7.34
CA TRP A 4 47.06 35.55 -6.68
C TRP A 4 47.31 36.69 -7.67
N TYR A 5 47.89 36.41 -8.85
CA TYR A 5 48.00 37.39 -9.92
C TYR A 5 46.63 37.75 -10.53
N ILE A 6 45.76 36.76 -10.73
CA ILE A 6 44.40 37.00 -11.24
C ILE A 6 43.59 37.82 -10.23
N VAL A 7 43.64 37.46 -8.94
CA VAL A 7 43.00 38.23 -7.87
C VAL A 7 43.57 39.65 -7.81
N GLY A 8 44.89 39.81 -7.94
CA GLY A 8 45.54 41.12 -7.99
C GLY A 8 45.07 41.99 -9.16
N ILE A 9 44.99 41.43 -10.36
CA ILE A 9 44.49 42.14 -11.56
C ILE A 9 43.02 42.52 -11.39
N ILE A 10 42.18 41.62 -10.86
CA ILE A 10 40.77 41.90 -10.60
C ILE A 10 40.63 43.04 -9.58
N CYS A 11 41.40 43.01 -8.48
CA CYS A 11 41.40 44.09 -7.50
C CYS A 11 41.84 45.43 -8.11
N LEU A 12 42.85 45.43 -8.99
CA LEU A 12 43.34 46.64 -9.65
C LEU A 12 42.31 47.19 -10.64
N LEU A 13 41.66 46.33 -11.42
CA LEU A 13 40.54 46.70 -12.29
C LEU A 13 39.37 47.29 -11.48
N PHE A 14 39.07 46.70 -10.32
CA PHE A 14 38.01 47.20 -9.43
C PHE A 14 38.37 48.56 -8.83
N ALA A 15 39.62 48.76 -8.40
CA ALA A 15 40.11 50.05 -7.93
C ALA A 15 40.06 51.12 -9.02
N LEU A 16 40.42 50.77 -10.26
CA LEU A 16 40.33 51.66 -11.41
C LEU A 16 38.88 52.03 -11.74
N LEU A 17 37.95 51.08 -11.67
CA LEU A 17 36.52 51.35 -11.82
C LEU A 17 35.99 52.27 -10.72
N ILE A 18 36.36 52.03 -9.46
CA ILE A 18 35.96 52.89 -8.34
C ILE A 18 36.50 54.31 -8.52
N TRP A 19 37.73 54.45 -9.00
CA TRP A 19 38.33 55.76 -9.27
C TRP A 19 37.63 56.50 -10.42
N LEU A 20 37.33 55.80 -11.52
CA LEU A 20 36.66 56.38 -12.69
C LEU A 20 35.22 56.83 -12.38
N PHE A 21 34.49 56.05 -11.58
CA PHE A 21 33.09 56.31 -11.21
C PHE A 21 32.93 56.92 -9.82
N LEU A 22 34.01 57.41 -9.21
CA LEU A 22 34.00 57.98 -7.86
C LEU A 22 32.86 58.99 -7.64
N PRO A 23 32.64 60.03 -8.50
CA PRO A 23 31.57 61.00 -8.24
C PRO A 23 30.18 60.37 -8.25
N TYR A 24 29.94 59.36 -9.10
CA TYR A 24 28.67 58.63 -9.14
C TYR A 24 28.49 57.74 -7.91
N ILE A 25 29.56 57.11 -7.44
CA ILE A 25 29.55 56.28 -6.22
C ILE A 25 29.29 57.16 -4.98
N VAL A 26 29.96 58.31 -4.87
CA VAL A 26 29.75 59.28 -3.79
C VAL A 26 28.30 59.75 -3.80
N PHE A 27 27.78 60.18 -4.94
CA PHE A 27 26.40 60.63 -5.06
C PHE A 27 25.40 59.52 -4.70
N ALA A 28 25.55 58.31 -5.25
CA ALA A 28 24.63 57.20 -5.00
C ALA A 28 24.65 56.74 -3.53
N THR A 29 25.83 56.61 -2.93
CA THR A 29 25.97 56.21 -1.52
C THR A 29 25.43 57.28 -0.58
N CYS A 30 25.70 58.56 -0.85
CA CYS A 30 25.13 59.66 -0.10
C CYS A 30 23.61 59.74 -0.24
N LEU A 31 23.06 59.53 -1.44
CA LEU A 31 21.62 59.51 -1.69
C LEU A 31 20.92 58.37 -0.92
N ILE A 32 21.46 57.15 -0.98
CA ILE A 32 20.91 55.99 -0.24
C ILE A 32 20.93 56.27 1.26
N LEU A 33 22.07 56.69 1.82
CA LEU A 33 22.15 57.00 3.25
C LEU A 33 21.28 58.19 3.63
N HIS A 34 21.16 59.21 2.77
CA HIS A 34 20.32 60.38 3.01
C HIS A 34 18.84 59.99 3.10
N THR A 35 18.35 59.15 2.19
CA THR A 35 16.98 58.62 2.27
C THR A 35 16.75 57.79 3.54
N MET A 36 17.71 56.95 3.94
CA MET A 36 17.62 56.16 5.16
C MET A 36 17.62 57.01 6.43
N TRP A 37 18.50 58.02 6.52
CA TRP A 37 18.52 58.96 7.63
C TRP A 37 17.25 59.81 7.69
N GLY A 38 16.72 60.23 6.54
CA GLY A 38 15.45 60.96 6.45
C GLY A 38 14.25 60.14 6.93
N MET A 39 14.21 58.82 6.68
CA MET A 39 13.17 57.94 7.23
C MET A 39 13.23 57.80 8.76
N THR A 40 14.41 57.99 9.35
CA THR A 40 14.62 57.93 10.81
C THR A 40 14.60 59.30 11.49
N ASP A 41 14.33 60.37 10.75
CA ASP A 41 14.24 61.73 11.31
C ASP A 41 12.85 61.96 11.92
N TRP A 42 12.69 61.50 13.16
CA TRP A 42 11.50 61.64 13.98
C TRP A 42 11.87 62.26 15.33
N GLY A 43 11.15 63.33 15.71
CA GLY A 43 11.24 64.09 16.97
C GLY A 43 12.49 63.89 17.83
N PRO A 44 12.52 62.87 18.71
CA PRO A 44 13.63 62.64 19.65
C PRO A 44 14.98 62.31 18.99
N PHE A 45 15.01 61.79 17.77
CA PHE A 45 16.24 61.45 17.05
C PHE A 45 16.71 62.56 16.10
N HIS A 46 15.96 63.66 15.97
CA HIS A 46 16.28 64.76 15.06
C HIS A 46 17.67 65.34 15.32
N HIS A 47 18.04 65.54 16.59
CA HIS A 47 19.36 66.05 16.98
C HIS A 47 20.52 65.13 16.50
N PHE A 48 20.26 63.84 16.31
CA PHE A 48 21.26 62.87 15.87
C PHE A 48 21.25 62.65 14.35
N ALA A 49 20.07 62.70 13.73
CA ALA A 49 19.86 62.51 12.29
C ALA A 49 20.21 63.78 11.48
N ALA A 50 19.75 64.96 11.91
CA ALA A 50 19.93 66.23 11.20
C ALA A 50 21.39 66.57 10.82
N PRO A 51 22.41 66.45 11.70
CA PRO A 51 23.79 66.78 11.32
C PRO A 51 24.33 65.80 10.26
N ARG A 52 23.97 64.51 10.34
CA ARG A 52 24.39 63.48 9.39
C ARG A 52 23.66 63.59 8.05
N TYR A 53 22.38 63.92 8.12
CA TYR A 53 21.52 64.18 6.97
C TYR A 53 22.02 65.38 6.13
N ASN A 54 22.38 66.49 6.81
CA ASN A 54 22.94 67.68 6.17
C ASN A 54 24.36 67.45 5.63
N LEU A 55 25.19 66.69 6.35
CA LEU A 55 26.51 66.31 5.88
C LEU A 55 26.43 65.51 4.57
N LEU A 56 25.51 64.55 4.48
CA LEU A 56 25.29 63.76 3.27
C LEU A 56 24.77 64.60 2.09
N ALA A 57 23.86 65.55 2.34
CA ALA A 57 23.35 66.45 1.31
C ALA A 57 24.45 67.39 0.77
N ASN A 58 25.27 67.96 1.65
CA ASN A 58 26.39 68.81 1.26
C ASN A 58 27.48 68.02 0.49
N THR A 59 27.74 66.79 0.90
CA THR A 59 28.69 65.88 0.25
C THR A 59 28.17 65.46 -1.14
N ALA A 60 26.88 65.16 -1.27
CA ALA A 60 26.27 64.80 -2.55
C ALA A 60 26.28 65.96 -3.56
N ASN A 61 25.99 67.18 -3.11
CA ASN A 61 26.01 68.38 -3.96
C ASN A 61 27.42 68.72 -4.46
N ASN A 62 28.46 68.33 -3.72
CA ASN A 62 29.86 68.54 -4.08
C ASN A 62 30.56 67.26 -4.54
N ALA A 63 29.82 66.23 -5.00
CA ALA A 63 30.37 64.91 -5.32
C ALA A 63 31.48 64.93 -6.38
N ALA A 64 31.52 65.94 -7.26
CA ALA A 64 32.55 66.09 -8.29
C ALA A 64 33.92 66.56 -7.74
N THR A 65 33.95 67.19 -6.57
CA THR A 65 35.17 67.82 -6.00
C THR A 65 35.72 67.08 -4.78
N ILE A 66 35.03 66.05 -4.30
CA ILE A 66 35.37 65.33 -3.07
C ILE A 66 36.38 64.22 -3.35
N THR A 67 37.39 64.13 -2.48
CA THR A 67 38.39 63.06 -2.56
C THR A 67 37.89 61.78 -1.89
N PHE A 68 38.48 60.64 -2.26
CA PHE A 68 38.12 59.33 -1.70
C PHE A 68 38.27 59.27 -0.16
N SER A 69 39.29 59.91 0.40
CA SER A 69 39.49 59.95 1.85
C SER A 69 38.39 60.74 2.57
N GLN A 70 38.00 61.89 2.01
CA GLN A 70 36.90 62.69 2.55
C GLN A 70 35.57 61.94 2.47
N TRP A 71 35.32 61.19 1.40
CA TRP A 71 34.15 60.33 1.31
C TRP A 71 34.15 59.23 2.37
N LEU A 72 35.29 58.57 2.62
CA LEU A 72 35.40 57.55 3.68
C LEU A 72 35.13 58.12 5.07
N ASP A 73 35.59 59.34 5.37
CA ASP A 73 35.31 60.00 6.65
C ASP A 73 33.82 60.29 6.83
N VAL A 74 33.15 60.78 5.77
CA VAL A 74 31.69 60.97 5.77
C VAL A 74 30.97 59.64 5.99
N MET A 75 31.37 58.59 5.27
CA MET A 75 30.78 57.25 5.41
C MET A 75 30.96 56.70 6.83
N SER A 76 32.15 56.86 7.45
CA SER A 76 32.39 56.42 8.83
C SER A 76 31.39 57.03 9.81
N GLN A 77 31.03 58.29 9.62
CA GLN A 77 30.10 59.01 10.48
C GLN A 77 28.62 58.66 10.22
N THR A 78 28.27 58.22 9.01
CA THR A 78 26.87 58.10 8.56
C THR A 78 26.40 56.66 8.33
N VAL A 79 27.31 55.70 8.13
CA VAL A 79 26.99 54.29 7.83
C VAL A 79 26.30 53.57 8.99
N GLY A 80 26.41 54.10 10.22
CA GLY A 80 25.80 53.52 11.42
C GLY A 80 24.30 53.21 11.29
N ILE A 81 23.58 53.94 10.44
CA ILE A 81 22.14 53.72 10.19
C ILE A 81 21.82 52.35 9.61
N LEU A 82 22.76 51.74 8.87
CA LEU A 82 22.57 50.42 8.28
C LEU A 82 22.37 49.34 9.36
N TRP A 83 22.95 49.52 10.56
CA TRP A 83 22.77 48.59 11.67
C TRP A 83 21.31 48.49 12.11
N LEU A 84 20.50 49.54 11.94
CA LEU A 84 19.08 49.52 12.28
C LEU A 84 18.30 48.49 11.43
N ILE A 85 18.76 48.21 10.21
CA ILE A 85 18.15 47.22 9.33
C ILE A 85 18.87 45.87 9.42
N LEU A 86 20.20 45.89 9.41
CA LEU A 86 21.01 44.67 9.39
C LEU A 86 20.91 43.88 10.70
N LEU A 87 20.77 44.54 11.85
CA LEU A 87 20.70 43.87 13.15
C LEU A 87 19.37 43.10 13.31
N PRO A 88 18.17 43.69 13.09
CA PRO A 88 16.92 42.92 13.09
C PRO A 88 16.90 41.81 12.03
N MET A 89 17.45 42.07 10.84
CA MET A 89 17.52 41.07 9.78
C MET A 89 18.39 39.87 10.17
N THR A 90 19.58 40.11 10.73
CA THR A 90 20.47 39.03 11.20
C THR A 90 19.88 38.27 12.38
N ILE A 91 19.23 38.94 13.33
CA ILE A 91 18.49 38.29 14.41
C ILE A 91 17.35 37.43 13.84
N GLY A 92 16.58 37.95 12.88
CA GLY A 92 15.50 37.22 12.23
C GLY A 92 15.98 35.97 11.50
N PHE A 93 17.09 36.08 10.75
CA PHE A 93 17.71 34.92 10.11
C PHE A 93 18.26 33.92 11.12
N LEU A 94 18.89 34.38 12.21
CA LEU A 94 19.39 33.49 13.25
C LEU A 94 18.24 32.78 13.97
N TRP A 95 17.14 33.49 14.22
CA TRP A 95 15.92 32.92 14.79
C TRP A 95 15.29 31.88 13.86
N MET A 96 15.16 32.19 12.58
CA MET A 96 14.64 31.25 11.57
C MET A 96 15.54 30.03 11.43
N TRP A 97 16.86 30.23 11.38
CA TRP A 97 17.86 29.16 11.38
C TRP A 97 17.72 28.28 12.61
N PHE A 98 17.61 28.89 13.79
CA PHE A 98 17.40 28.19 15.04
C PHE A 98 16.11 27.38 14.91
N GLN A 99 14.96 28.00 14.65
CA GLN A 99 13.66 27.32 14.55
C GLN A 99 13.51 26.33 13.39
N HIS A 100 14.45 26.26 12.46
CA HIS A 100 14.33 25.42 11.29
C HIS A 100 14.18 23.92 11.67
N PRO A 101 13.18 23.20 11.13
CA PRO A 101 12.90 21.81 11.52
C PRO A 101 14.00 20.82 11.11
N ALA A 102 14.86 21.20 10.15
CA ALA A 102 16.04 20.41 9.80
C ALA A 102 17.19 20.56 10.81
N GLN A 103 17.05 21.41 11.83
CA GLN A 103 18.06 21.48 12.88
C GLN A 103 18.12 20.17 13.66
N PRO A 104 19.32 19.68 14.00
CA PRO A 104 19.53 18.42 14.73
C PRO A 104 18.78 18.33 16.07
N ARG A 105 18.42 19.48 16.65
CA ARG A 105 17.67 19.61 17.90
C ARG A 105 16.24 19.08 17.84
N PHE A 106 15.58 19.18 16.67
CA PHE A 106 14.23 18.65 16.47
C PHE A 106 14.27 17.20 15.98
N THR A 107 15.23 16.85 15.12
CA THR A 107 15.45 15.49 14.63
C THR A 107 16.50 14.77 15.50
N ARG A 108 16.07 14.25 16.66
CA ARG A 108 16.95 13.53 17.61
C ARG A 108 17.66 12.30 17.02
N ARG A 109 17.18 11.76 15.90
CA ARG A 109 17.72 10.57 15.25
C ARG A 109 17.70 10.75 13.73
N PRO A 110 18.81 10.48 13.01
CA PRO A 110 18.79 10.45 11.55
C PRO A 110 17.84 9.33 11.10
N LEU A 111 16.76 9.73 10.42
CA LEU A 111 15.80 8.81 9.83
C LEU A 111 16.26 8.49 8.41
N ASN A 112 16.63 7.24 8.20
CA ASN A 112 17.03 6.70 6.91
C ASN A 112 16.01 5.65 6.47
N ILE A 113 16.03 5.30 5.18
CA ILE A 113 15.17 4.23 4.65
C ILE A 113 15.34 2.93 5.43
N HIS A 114 16.52 2.67 6.00
CA HIS A 114 16.83 1.50 6.83
C HIS A 114 16.34 1.60 8.28
N THR A 115 16.41 2.77 8.92
CA THR A 115 16.07 2.93 10.34
C THR A 115 14.59 3.23 10.57
N LEU A 116 13.95 3.92 9.62
CA LEU A 116 12.56 4.34 9.71
C LEU A 116 11.59 3.16 9.88
N PRO A 117 11.65 2.07 9.09
CA PRO A 117 10.69 0.98 9.23
C PRO A 117 10.79 0.26 10.57
N HIS A 118 12.01 0.13 11.13
CA HIS A 118 12.21 -0.47 12.45
C HIS A 118 11.60 0.38 13.57
N LEU A 119 11.69 1.71 13.48
CA LEU A 119 11.03 2.62 14.42
C LEU A 119 9.51 2.59 14.25
N PHE A 120 9.03 2.56 13.00
CA PHE A 120 7.61 2.46 12.69
C PHE A 120 6.97 1.13 13.10
N SER A 121 7.75 0.07 13.30
CA SER A 121 7.20 -1.24 13.70
C SER A 121 6.46 -1.23 15.04
N SER A 122 6.75 -0.28 15.94
CA SER A 122 5.99 -0.11 17.19
C SER A 122 4.63 0.55 16.96
N LEU A 123 4.55 1.44 15.97
CA LEU A 123 3.31 2.16 15.60
C LEU A 123 2.44 1.31 14.68
N SER A 124 3.05 0.59 13.74
CA SER A 124 2.40 -0.33 12.80
C SER A 124 3.07 -1.71 12.87
N PRO A 125 2.61 -2.55 13.81
CA PRO A 125 3.10 -3.92 13.98
C PRO A 125 3.02 -4.77 12.70
N ALA A 126 2.07 -4.49 11.81
CA ALA A 126 1.88 -5.20 10.54
C ALA A 126 3.14 -5.28 9.65
N ILE A 127 4.10 -4.36 9.83
CA ILE A 127 5.35 -4.32 9.06
C ILE A 127 6.39 -5.31 9.64
N ALA A 128 6.24 -5.75 10.88
CA ALA A 128 7.21 -6.60 11.59
C ALA A 128 7.57 -7.91 10.86
N PRO A 129 6.62 -8.67 10.25
CA PRO A 129 6.95 -9.85 9.45
C PRO A 129 7.81 -9.53 8.22
N VAL A 130 7.73 -8.31 7.70
CA VAL A 130 8.58 -7.89 6.57
C VAL A 130 9.99 -7.60 7.01
N LEU A 131 10.13 -6.91 8.14
CA LEU A 131 11.43 -6.53 8.68
C LEU A 131 12.20 -7.71 9.26
N ALA A 132 11.50 -8.74 9.75
CA ALA A 132 12.14 -9.95 10.25
C ALA A 132 12.79 -10.79 9.13
N ASP A 133 12.22 -10.71 7.92
CA ASP A 133 12.58 -11.51 6.75
C ASP A 133 13.55 -10.80 5.80
N GLY A 134 13.41 -9.48 5.66
CA GLY A 134 14.26 -8.66 4.80
C GLY A 134 15.72 -8.65 5.25
N ASP A 135 16.63 -8.54 4.29
CA ASP A 135 18.03 -8.23 4.57
C ASP A 135 18.10 -6.85 5.24
N SER A 136 18.77 -6.74 6.40
CA SER A 136 18.85 -5.48 7.15
C SER A 136 19.44 -4.34 6.31
N ASN A 137 20.31 -4.68 5.35
CA ASN A 137 20.99 -3.70 4.52
C ASN A 137 20.25 -3.38 3.21
N ARG A 138 19.46 -4.32 2.67
CA ARG A 138 18.74 -4.14 1.39
C ARG A 138 17.24 -3.98 1.53
N LEU A 139 16.71 -4.17 2.74
CA LEU A 139 15.27 -4.10 3.07
C LEU A 139 14.41 -4.82 2.02
N PHE A 140 13.54 -4.07 1.34
CA PHE A 140 12.58 -4.53 0.34
C PHE A 140 13.18 -4.76 -1.06
N HIS A 141 14.44 -4.39 -1.27
CA HIS A 141 15.13 -4.49 -2.57
C HIS A 141 15.95 -5.79 -2.74
N GLY A 142 15.92 -6.69 -1.75
CA GLY A 142 16.55 -8.00 -1.85
C GLY A 142 15.85 -8.94 -2.85
N GLN A 143 16.50 -10.07 -3.16
CA GLN A 143 15.87 -11.14 -3.95
C GLN A 143 14.59 -11.61 -3.25
N LYS A 144 13.46 -11.51 -3.94
CA LYS A 144 12.16 -11.90 -3.39
C LYS A 144 12.12 -13.41 -3.23
N ARG A 145 12.04 -13.89 -1.98
CA ARG A 145 11.75 -15.30 -1.67
C ARG A 145 10.49 -15.77 -2.43
N PRO A 146 10.38 -17.05 -2.81
CA PRO A 146 9.26 -17.55 -3.59
C PRO A 146 7.90 -17.25 -2.93
N GLU A 147 7.82 -17.25 -1.61
CA GLU A 147 6.60 -16.98 -0.84
C GLU A 147 6.11 -15.54 -1.02
N ARG A 148 7.00 -14.57 -1.24
CA ARG A 148 6.66 -13.15 -1.43
C ARG A 148 6.31 -12.77 -2.86
N ARG A 149 6.38 -13.70 -3.82
CA ARG A 149 5.99 -13.43 -5.21
C ARG A 149 4.60 -12.82 -5.29
N VAL A 150 4.40 -11.97 -6.31
CA VAL A 150 3.09 -11.37 -6.60
C VAL A 150 2.05 -12.47 -6.87
N ALA A 151 0.76 -12.13 -6.79
CA ALA A 151 -0.29 -13.08 -7.12
C ALA A 151 -0.13 -13.56 -8.56
N LEU A 152 -0.46 -14.83 -8.82
CA LEU A 152 -0.48 -15.34 -10.18
C LEU A 152 -1.57 -14.63 -10.98
N THR A 153 -1.27 -14.30 -12.24
CA THR A 153 -2.30 -13.90 -13.20
C THR A 153 -3.11 -15.14 -13.62
N PRO A 154 -4.37 -14.97 -14.04
CA PRO A 154 -5.19 -16.09 -14.53
C PRO A 154 -4.49 -16.91 -15.63
N GLU A 155 -3.78 -16.23 -16.55
CA GLU A 155 -3.00 -16.83 -17.64
C GLU A 155 -1.91 -17.77 -17.12
N VAL A 156 -1.08 -17.27 -16.20
CA VAL A 156 0.04 -18.03 -15.64
C VAL A 156 -0.50 -19.20 -14.81
N PHE A 157 -1.60 -19.01 -14.09
CA PHE A 157 -2.26 -20.09 -13.35
C PHE A 157 -2.75 -21.21 -14.26
N VAL A 158 -3.36 -20.85 -15.39
CA VAL A 158 -3.85 -21.80 -16.39
C VAL A 158 -2.71 -22.55 -17.07
N ALA A 159 -1.63 -21.85 -17.43
CA ALA A 159 -0.44 -22.43 -18.03
C ALA A 159 0.26 -23.41 -17.06
N GLN A 160 0.45 -23.01 -15.80
CA GLN A 160 1.09 -23.87 -14.79
C GLN A 160 0.32 -25.17 -14.52
N ASN A 161 -1.00 -25.13 -14.62
CA ASN A 161 -1.86 -26.27 -14.34
C ASN A 161 -2.32 -27.03 -15.60
N ASN A 162 -1.86 -26.61 -16.79
CA ASN A 162 -2.25 -27.18 -18.09
C ASN A 162 -3.78 -27.31 -18.26
N LEU A 163 -4.52 -26.24 -17.93
CA LEU A 163 -5.99 -26.25 -17.90
C LEU A 163 -6.64 -25.97 -19.27
N ILE A 164 -5.88 -25.46 -20.24
CA ILE A 164 -6.37 -25.26 -21.61
C ILE A 164 -5.94 -26.44 -22.49
N ARG A 165 -6.89 -27.00 -23.21
CA ARG A 165 -6.66 -28.02 -24.24
C ARG A 165 -7.45 -27.62 -25.48
N ASN A 166 -6.81 -27.62 -26.65
CA ASN A 166 -7.45 -27.27 -27.92
C ASN A 166 -8.21 -25.92 -27.87
N MET A 167 -7.60 -24.89 -27.26
CA MET A 167 -8.22 -23.56 -27.10
C MET A 167 -9.56 -23.61 -26.35
N GLN A 168 -9.72 -24.56 -25.41
CA GLN A 168 -10.88 -24.71 -24.54
C GLN A 168 -10.46 -24.97 -23.10
N LEU A 169 -11.26 -24.52 -22.12
CA LEU A 169 -11.01 -24.75 -20.70
C LEU A 169 -11.45 -26.16 -20.30
N ASP A 170 -10.54 -26.94 -19.70
CA ASP A 170 -10.91 -28.20 -19.06
C ASP A 170 -11.61 -27.90 -17.72
N VAL A 171 -12.94 -27.85 -17.77
CA VAL A 171 -13.80 -27.55 -16.61
C VAL A 171 -13.59 -28.55 -15.48
N ALA A 172 -13.41 -29.84 -15.79
CA ALA A 172 -13.25 -30.87 -14.77
C ALA A 172 -11.91 -30.72 -14.03
N ALA A 173 -10.82 -30.51 -14.77
CA ALA A 173 -9.52 -30.26 -14.17
C ALA A 173 -9.51 -28.96 -13.36
N THR A 174 -10.15 -27.91 -13.88
CA THR A 174 -10.29 -26.61 -13.20
C THR A 174 -11.06 -26.76 -11.88
N ARG A 175 -12.18 -27.50 -11.90
CA ARG A 175 -12.97 -27.82 -10.70
C ARG A 175 -12.11 -28.52 -9.64
N GLN A 176 -11.35 -29.54 -10.03
CA GLN A 176 -10.45 -30.23 -9.11
C GLN A 176 -9.41 -29.30 -8.48
N ARG A 177 -8.82 -28.38 -9.27
CA ARG A 177 -7.86 -27.40 -8.75
C ARG A 177 -8.49 -26.42 -7.78
N PHE A 178 -9.70 -25.92 -8.05
CA PHE A 178 -10.40 -25.03 -7.12
C PHE A 178 -10.89 -25.76 -5.87
N MET A 179 -11.34 -27.00 -5.97
CA MET A 179 -11.68 -27.82 -4.81
C MET A 179 -10.44 -28.07 -3.93
N ALA A 180 -9.28 -28.30 -4.52
CA ALA A 180 -8.03 -28.45 -3.78
C ALA A 180 -7.63 -27.18 -2.99
N GLN A 181 -8.11 -25.99 -3.38
CA GLN A 181 -7.89 -24.75 -2.64
C GLN A 181 -8.65 -24.71 -1.30
N LEU A 182 -9.72 -25.49 -1.13
CA LEU A 182 -10.53 -25.49 0.10
C LEU A 182 -9.79 -26.11 1.30
N GLY A 183 -8.88 -27.06 1.02
CA GLY A 183 -8.10 -27.75 2.04
C GLY A 183 -8.90 -28.80 2.79
N GLN A 184 -8.62 -28.96 4.09
CA GLN A 184 -9.24 -29.98 4.93
C GLN A 184 -10.68 -29.59 5.32
N PRO A 185 -11.62 -30.55 5.34
CA PRO A 185 -12.97 -30.31 5.81
C PRO A 185 -12.96 -30.02 7.32
N LEU A 186 -13.86 -29.14 7.75
CA LEU A 186 -14.08 -28.77 9.13
C LEU A 186 -15.08 -29.75 9.75
N THR A 187 -14.61 -30.67 10.59
CA THR A 187 -15.50 -31.52 11.39
C THR A 187 -15.52 -31.09 12.85
N THR A 188 -14.35 -30.74 13.38
CA THR A 188 -14.16 -30.33 14.77
C THR A 188 -13.18 -29.17 14.86
N TRP A 189 -13.27 -28.37 15.93
CA TRP A 189 -12.29 -27.32 16.28
C TRP A 189 -10.82 -27.79 16.34
N LYS A 190 -10.59 -29.11 16.50
CA LYS A 190 -9.25 -29.70 16.54
C LYS A 190 -8.57 -29.67 15.16
N ASP A 191 -9.35 -29.80 14.09
CA ASP A 191 -8.88 -29.94 12.70
C ASP A 191 -8.22 -28.66 12.17
N MET A 192 -8.57 -27.50 12.75
CA MET A 192 -8.01 -26.22 12.34
C MET A 192 -6.50 -26.15 12.62
N ALA A 193 -5.74 -25.69 11.62
CA ALA A 193 -4.32 -25.45 11.76
C ALA A 193 -4.03 -24.33 12.79
N PRO A 194 -2.83 -24.24 13.36
CA PRO A 194 -2.48 -23.22 14.35
C PRO A 194 -2.71 -21.77 13.86
N HIS A 195 -2.41 -21.48 12.59
CA HIS A 195 -2.64 -20.17 11.99
C HIS A 195 -4.13 -19.87 11.81
N GLU A 196 -4.92 -20.87 11.44
CA GLU A 196 -6.37 -20.74 11.28
C GLU A 196 -7.05 -20.49 12.64
N LYS A 197 -6.62 -21.20 13.70
CA LYS A 197 -7.09 -20.95 15.07
C LYS A 197 -6.76 -19.53 15.55
N ALA A 198 -5.58 -19.03 15.22
CA ALA A 198 -5.18 -17.68 15.58
C ALA A 198 -6.01 -16.62 14.86
N LEU A 199 -6.25 -16.79 13.55
CA LEU A 199 -7.12 -15.89 12.78
C LEU A 199 -8.57 -15.97 13.23
N PHE A 200 -9.09 -17.17 13.48
CA PHE A 200 -10.43 -17.38 14.03
C PHE A 200 -10.60 -16.67 15.37
N ALA A 201 -9.60 -16.74 16.26
CA ALA A 201 -9.63 -16.03 17.53
C ALA A 201 -9.69 -14.50 17.33
N VAL A 202 -8.90 -13.95 16.40
CA VAL A 202 -8.90 -12.51 16.12
C VAL A 202 -10.24 -12.05 15.53
N PHE A 203 -10.70 -12.71 14.47
CA PHE A 203 -11.97 -12.35 13.83
C PHE A 203 -13.15 -12.61 14.74
N GLY A 204 -13.13 -13.70 15.51
CA GLY A 204 -14.20 -14.04 16.44
C GLY A 204 -14.27 -13.12 17.66
N LEU A 205 -13.14 -12.61 18.17
CA LEU A 205 -13.16 -11.54 19.18
C LEU A 205 -13.88 -10.29 18.67
N GLN A 206 -13.70 -9.98 17.39
CA GLN A 206 -14.30 -8.81 16.79
C GLN A 206 -15.79 -9.02 16.48
N PHE A 207 -16.13 -10.13 15.81
CA PHE A 207 -17.49 -10.39 15.33
C PHE A 207 -18.42 -10.93 16.42
N PHE A 208 -18.02 -11.96 17.17
CA PHE A 208 -18.91 -12.59 18.16
C PHE A 208 -18.96 -11.83 19.49
N LEU A 209 -17.84 -11.26 19.92
CA LEU A 209 -17.71 -10.60 21.23
C LEU A 209 -17.74 -9.06 21.14
N GLY A 210 -17.65 -8.48 19.94
CA GLY A 210 -17.58 -7.03 19.76
C GLY A 210 -16.30 -6.38 20.32
N ASP A 211 -15.32 -7.17 20.75
CA ASP A 211 -14.13 -6.70 21.47
C ASP A 211 -12.99 -6.34 20.49
N ARG A 212 -13.18 -5.19 19.81
CA ARG A 212 -12.23 -4.69 18.81
C ARG A 212 -10.85 -4.43 19.39
N LYS A 213 -10.77 -3.89 20.61
CA LYS A 213 -9.50 -3.54 21.24
C LYS A 213 -8.67 -4.80 21.51
N ALA A 214 -9.30 -5.86 22.00
CA ALA A 214 -8.62 -7.14 22.18
C ALA A 214 -8.21 -7.77 20.85
N ALA A 215 -9.07 -7.72 19.81
CA ALA A 215 -8.74 -8.26 18.49
C ALA A 215 -7.52 -7.57 17.86
N VAL A 216 -7.47 -6.24 17.88
CA VAL A 216 -6.34 -5.45 17.36
C VAL A 216 -5.08 -5.69 18.20
N SER A 217 -5.20 -5.73 19.53
CA SER A 217 -4.08 -6.03 20.43
C SER A 217 -3.51 -7.42 20.16
N LEU A 218 -4.36 -8.44 20.02
CA LEU A 218 -3.94 -9.80 19.71
C LEU A 218 -3.22 -9.87 18.35
N MET A 219 -3.78 -9.22 17.32
CA MET A 219 -3.15 -9.19 15.99
C MET A 219 -1.80 -8.46 16.01
N ASN A 220 -1.70 -7.34 16.74
CA ASN A 220 -0.45 -6.61 16.92
C ASN A 220 0.60 -7.46 17.65
N ASN A 221 0.20 -8.18 18.69
CA ASN A 221 1.10 -9.08 19.42
C ASN A 221 1.57 -10.25 18.55
N LEU A 222 0.69 -10.83 17.72
CA LEU A 222 1.07 -11.86 16.74
C LEU A 222 2.08 -11.30 15.73
N ASN A 223 1.85 -10.11 15.20
CA ASN A 223 2.77 -9.46 14.27
C ASN A 223 4.15 -9.17 14.89
N LEU A 224 4.19 -8.61 16.10
CA LEU A 224 5.44 -8.34 16.81
C LEU A 224 6.19 -9.63 17.15
N SER A 225 5.46 -10.72 17.47
CA SER A 225 6.06 -12.02 17.77
C SER A 225 6.83 -12.61 16.58
N CYS A 226 6.52 -12.20 15.34
CA CYS A 226 7.26 -12.61 14.14
C CYS A 226 8.73 -12.13 14.14
N ARG A 227 9.10 -11.20 15.02
CA ARG A 227 10.51 -10.75 15.20
C ARG A 227 11.34 -11.72 16.02
N LEU A 228 10.70 -12.56 16.83
CA LEU A 228 11.37 -13.52 17.69
C LEU A 228 11.91 -14.66 16.81
N LYS A 229 13.19 -14.60 16.44
CA LYS A 229 13.86 -15.72 15.77
C LYS A 229 14.07 -16.84 16.78
N SER A 230 13.34 -17.94 16.64
CA SER A 230 13.53 -19.12 17.47
C SER A 230 14.26 -20.21 16.69
N LYS A 231 15.07 -21.04 17.38
CA LYS A 231 15.58 -22.30 16.79
C LYS A 231 14.44 -23.23 16.31
N ARG A 232 13.22 -23.04 16.85
CA ARG A 232 11.99 -23.75 16.43
C ARG A 232 11.58 -23.47 14.99
N ASP A 233 12.01 -22.34 14.43
CA ASP A 233 11.55 -21.92 13.12
C ASP A 233 12.21 -22.74 12.00
N GLN A 234 13.29 -23.50 12.25
CA GLN A 234 13.93 -24.38 11.25
C GLN A 234 14.17 -23.71 9.87
N GLY A 235 14.43 -22.40 9.85
CA GLY A 235 14.57 -21.63 8.60
C GLY A 235 13.24 -21.30 7.88
N ARG A 236 12.09 -21.68 8.44
CA ARG A 236 10.76 -21.30 7.99
C ARG A 236 10.53 -19.80 8.13
N PHE A 237 9.67 -19.31 7.25
CA PHE A 237 9.22 -17.92 7.17
C PHE A 237 8.80 -17.37 8.54
N SER A 238 8.91 -16.06 8.78
CA SER A 238 8.62 -15.38 10.05
C SER A 238 7.23 -15.73 10.61
N THR A 239 7.13 -16.84 11.34
CA THR A 239 5.87 -17.37 11.86
C THR A 239 5.56 -16.74 13.20
N PRO A 240 4.32 -16.28 13.43
CA PRO A 240 3.95 -15.75 14.73
C PRO A 240 3.86 -16.87 15.78
N VAL A 241 3.97 -16.49 17.03
CA VAL A 241 3.80 -17.39 18.17
C VAL A 241 2.30 -17.62 18.41
N TYR A 242 1.75 -18.70 17.84
CA TYR A 242 0.31 -19.01 17.90
C TYR A 242 -0.24 -19.25 19.30
N SER A 243 0.60 -19.57 20.29
CA SER A 243 0.15 -19.78 21.67
C SER A 243 -0.47 -18.52 22.28
N LEU A 244 -0.11 -17.33 21.79
CA LEU A 244 -0.71 -16.06 22.20
C LEU A 244 -2.23 -16.02 21.96
N ALA A 245 -2.71 -16.70 20.92
CA ALA A 245 -4.13 -16.73 20.57
C ALA A 245 -4.94 -17.78 21.33
N ARG A 246 -4.30 -18.68 22.11
CA ARG A 246 -4.98 -19.82 22.75
C ARG A 246 -6.09 -19.38 23.71
N ASN A 247 -5.84 -18.38 24.54
CA ASN A 247 -6.81 -17.90 25.53
C ASN A 247 -8.01 -17.22 24.84
N ALA A 248 -7.73 -16.39 23.83
CA ALA A 248 -8.76 -15.76 23.02
C ALA A 248 -9.61 -16.81 22.26
N PHE A 249 -8.96 -17.81 21.68
CA PHE A 249 -9.64 -18.91 20.99
C PHE A 249 -10.62 -19.64 21.91
N ILE A 250 -10.18 -20.03 23.11
CA ILE A 250 -11.04 -20.70 24.12
C ILE A 250 -12.23 -19.84 24.52
N ARG A 251 -12.04 -18.51 24.61
CA ARG A 251 -13.13 -17.56 24.91
C ARG A 251 -14.15 -17.51 23.77
N VAL A 252 -13.68 -17.43 22.53
CA VAL A 252 -14.53 -17.30 21.34
C VAL A 252 -15.36 -18.56 21.10
N ILE A 253 -14.76 -19.76 21.17
CA ILE A 253 -15.48 -21.01 20.87
C ILE A 253 -16.64 -21.31 21.83
N LYS A 254 -16.66 -20.69 23.03
CA LYS A 254 -17.75 -20.85 24.00
C LYS A 254 -19.00 -20.06 23.64
N THR A 255 -18.90 -19.11 22.70
CA THR A 255 -20.05 -18.30 22.28
C THR A 255 -21.00 -19.11 21.41
N GLU A 256 -22.31 -18.84 21.54
CA GLU A 256 -23.34 -19.51 20.72
C GLU A 256 -23.14 -19.24 19.23
N GLY A 257 -22.75 -18.01 18.87
CA GLY A 257 -22.44 -17.63 17.49
C GLY A 257 -21.31 -18.47 16.88
N ALA A 258 -20.26 -18.81 17.65
CA ALA A 258 -19.18 -19.66 17.16
C ALA A 258 -19.66 -21.11 16.93
N GLN A 259 -20.57 -21.62 17.76
CA GLN A 259 -21.17 -22.95 17.57
C GLN A 259 -22.11 -23.00 16.37
N GLN A 260 -22.86 -21.92 16.13
CA GLN A 260 -23.68 -21.78 14.93
C GLN A 260 -22.81 -21.72 13.66
N TRP A 261 -21.73 -20.93 13.69
CA TRP A 261 -20.77 -20.84 12.59
C TRP A 261 -20.18 -22.22 12.23
N LEU A 262 -19.85 -23.05 13.22
CA LEU A 262 -19.33 -24.40 12.98
C LEU A 262 -20.32 -25.30 12.22
N ARG A 263 -21.63 -25.10 12.43
CA ARG A 263 -22.69 -25.86 11.74
C ARG A 263 -22.96 -25.35 10.32
N GLN A 264 -22.63 -24.08 10.05
CA GLN A 264 -22.92 -23.42 8.78
C GLN A 264 -21.83 -23.64 7.72
N HIS A 265 -20.59 -23.87 8.14
CA HIS A 265 -19.44 -23.95 7.23
C HIS A 265 -18.82 -25.33 7.19
N ARG A 266 -18.52 -25.81 5.99
CA ARG A 266 -17.94 -27.15 5.78
C ARG A 266 -16.41 -27.14 5.73
N TYR A 267 -15.81 -26.01 5.39
CA TYR A 267 -14.36 -25.86 5.30
C TYR A 267 -13.87 -24.71 6.17
N VAL A 268 -12.67 -24.86 6.73
CA VAL A 268 -12.07 -23.85 7.61
C VAL A 268 -11.84 -22.54 6.85
N ARG A 269 -11.29 -22.63 5.65
CA ARG A 269 -10.94 -21.46 4.83
C ARG A 269 -12.18 -20.69 4.38
N SER A 270 -13.26 -21.38 3.98
CA SER A 270 -14.51 -20.72 3.56
C SER A 270 -15.16 -20.01 4.75
N GLY A 271 -15.25 -20.68 5.90
CA GLY A 271 -15.80 -20.08 7.11
C GLY A 271 -14.99 -18.88 7.63
N LEU A 272 -13.65 -18.90 7.51
CA LEU A 272 -12.81 -17.76 7.88
C LEU A 272 -13.01 -16.57 6.94
N VAL A 273 -13.13 -16.82 5.64
CA VAL A 273 -13.45 -15.79 4.64
C VAL A 273 -14.83 -15.19 4.92
N TRP A 274 -15.81 -16.04 5.23
CA TRP A 274 -17.15 -15.61 5.63
C TRP A 274 -17.09 -14.70 6.87
N LEU A 275 -16.42 -15.15 7.93
CA LEU A 275 -16.32 -14.41 9.18
C LEU A 275 -15.67 -13.03 8.98
N TYR A 276 -14.63 -12.98 8.14
CA TYR A 276 -13.97 -11.72 7.80
C TYR A 276 -14.84 -10.80 6.93
N ALA A 277 -15.57 -11.36 5.95
CA ALA A 277 -16.45 -10.58 5.08
C ALA A 277 -17.57 -9.85 5.84
N HIS A 278 -18.03 -10.42 6.96
CA HIS A 278 -19.08 -9.83 7.80
C HIS A 278 -18.58 -8.68 8.69
N ASP A 279 -17.28 -8.59 8.98
CA ASP A 279 -16.71 -7.47 9.74
C ASP A 279 -15.31 -7.04 9.25
N LEU A 280 -15.32 -6.13 8.27
CA LEU A 280 -14.14 -5.66 7.53
C LEU A 280 -13.29 -4.60 8.25
N ARG A 281 -13.49 -4.36 9.54
CA ARG A 281 -12.76 -3.29 10.26
C ARG A 281 -11.26 -3.58 10.43
N LEU A 282 -10.85 -4.84 10.35
CA LEU A 282 -9.45 -5.25 10.30
C LEU A 282 -8.98 -5.26 8.85
N THR A 283 -7.97 -4.46 8.51
CA THR A 283 -7.49 -4.39 7.13
C THR A 283 -6.53 -5.54 6.79
N PRO A 284 -6.50 -6.01 5.52
CA PRO A 284 -5.65 -7.13 5.09
C PRO A 284 -4.14 -7.04 5.35
N PRO A 285 -3.49 -5.86 5.39
CA PRO A 285 -2.07 -5.75 5.73
C PRO A 285 -1.70 -6.32 7.10
N ASN A 286 -2.67 -6.44 8.03
CA ASN A 286 -2.41 -6.86 9.40
C ASN A 286 -2.01 -8.34 9.55
N TRP A 287 -2.16 -9.18 8.54
CA TRP A 287 -1.74 -10.59 8.56
C TRP A 287 -0.79 -10.92 7.42
N LEU A 288 0.15 -10.03 7.11
CA LEU A 288 1.12 -10.26 6.04
C LEU A 288 1.99 -11.50 6.25
N TRP A 289 2.21 -11.91 7.50
CA TRP A 289 2.89 -13.16 7.83
C TRP A 289 2.19 -14.41 7.27
N LEU A 290 0.87 -14.34 7.06
CA LEU A 290 0.08 -15.45 6.54
C LEU A 290 0.47 -15.81 5.11
N LYS A 291 0.95 -14.85 4.31
CA LYS A 291 1.35 -15.08 2.91
C LYS A 291 2.39 -16.19 2.76
N GLY A 292 3.32 -16.30 3.71
CA GLY A 292 4.37 -17.34 3.70
C GLY A 292 3.97 -18.64 4.39
N VAL A 293 2.85 -18.67 5.11
CA VAL A 293 2.34 -19.87 5.79
C VAL A 293 1.24 -20.54 4.97
N ASP A 294 0.24 -19.77 4.56
CA ASP A 294 -0.91 -20.21 3.78
C ASP A 294 -1.27 -19.14 2.74
N ARG A 295 -0.69 -19.30 1.55
CA ARG A 295 -0.85 -18.37 0.43
C ARG A 295 -2.28 -18.32 -0.09
N THR A 296 -2.97 -19.46 -0.15
CA THR A 296 -4.36 -19.55 -0.62
C THR A 296 -5.30 -18.81 0.33
N LEU A 297 -5.19 -19.06 1.64
CA LEU A 297 -6.00 -18.36 2.64
C LEU A 297 -5.70 -16.86 2.66
N PHE A 298 -4.42 -16.47 2.52
CA PHE A 298 -4.03 -15.06 2.42
C PHE A 298 -4.76 -14.33 1.29
N TYR A 299 -4.75 -14.89 0.08
CA TYR A 299 -5.40 -14.26 -1.07
C TYR A 299 -6.93 -14.32 -1.00
N ALA A 300 -7.49 -15.39 -0.44
CA ALA A 300 -8.93 -15.50 -0.22
C ALA A 300 -9.43 -14.41 0.74
N LEU A 301 -8.73 -14.17 1.86
CA LEU A 301 -9.06 -13.12 2.83
C LEU A 301 -8.94 -11.71 2.23
N HIS A 302 -7.94 -11.45 1.38
CA HIS A 302 -7.76 -10.13 0.75
C HIS A 302 -8.94 -9.70 -0.14
N ARG A 303 -9.75 -10.66 -0.61
CA ARG A 303 -10.85 -10.42 -1.54
C ARG A 303 -12.19 -10.97 -1.03
N ALA A 304 -12.31 -11.18 0.28
CA ALA A 304 -13.48 -11.79 0.91
C ALA A 304 -14.81 -11.08 0.55
N ASN A 305 -14.83 -9.73 0.51
CA ASN A 305 -16.03 -8.94 0.21
C ASN A 305 -15.97 -8.19 -1.14
N THR A 306 -15.09 -8.58 -2.06
CA THR A 306 -14.95 -7.87 -3.36
C THR A 306 -15.31 -8.77 -4.53
N THR A 307 -15.99 -8.24 -5.52
CA THR A 307 -16.49 -9.01 -6.68
C THR A 307 -15.40 -9.77 -7.43
N LYS A 308 -14.24 -9.14 -7.69
CA LYS A 308 -13.08 -9.79 -8.32
C LYS A 308 -12.15 -10.45 -7.29
N GLY A 309 -11.90 -11.74 -7.45
CA GLY A 309 -10.99 -12.53 -6.61
C GLY A 309 -9.58 -12.69 -7.21
N PHE A 310 -8.62 -13.09 -6.37
CA PHE A 310 -7.35 -13.62 -6.86
C PHE A 310 -7.51 -15.10 -7.20
N ILE A 311 -6.96 -15.53 -8.34
CA ILE A 311 -7.12 -16.91 -8.83
C ILE A 311 -6.66 -17.98 -7.84
N GLU A 312 -5.65 -17.66 -7.02
CA GLU A 312 -5.05 -18.55 -6.02
C GLU A 312 -5.93 -18.81 -4.78
N GLY A 313 -7.02 -18.06 -4.62
CA GLY A 313 -8.01 -18.25 -3.55
C GLY A 313 -9.46 -18.15 -4.03
N ALA A 314 -9.69 -18.14 -5.35
CA ALA A 314 -11.01 -17.93 -5.95
C ALA A 314 -12.00 -19.05 -5.58
N GLY A 315 -11.53 -20.31 -5.53
CA GLY A 315 -12.38 -21.44 -5.14
C GLY A 315 -12.90 -21.32 -3.71
N VAL A 316 -12.06 -20.85 -2.78
CA VAL A 316 -12.45 -20.62 -1.38
C VAL A 316 -13.52 -19.53 -1.28
N VAL A 317 -13.35 -18.43 -2.01
CA VAL A 317 -14.30 -17.31 -1.99
C VAL A 317 -15.65 -17.72 -2.61
N ALA A 318 -15.64 -18.49 -3.70
CA ALA A 318 -16.87 -18.99 -4.32
C ALA A 318 -17.68 -19.87 -3.36
N VAL A 319 -17.03 -20.81 -2.68
CA VAL A 319 -17.71 -21.66 -1.68
C VAL A 319 -18.21 -20.84 -0.51
N ALA A 320 -17.41 -19.89 0.01
CA ALA A 320 -17.84 -19.02 1.10
C ALA A 320 -19.07 -18.18 0.75
N ARG A 321 -19.21 -17.74 -0.51
CA ARG A 321 -20.40 -17.03 -1.00
C ARG A 321 -21.61 -17.95 -1.12
N ALA A 322 -21.43 -19.14 -1.69
CA ALA A 322 -22.50 -20.13 -1.79
C ALA A 322 -23.03 -20.53 -0.40
N GLU A 323 -22.14 -20.76 0.57
CA GLU A 323 -22.50 -21.01 1.97
C GLU A 323 -23.26 -19.81 2.59
N ASN A 324 -22.82 -18.59 2.31
CA ASN A 324 -23.47 -17.37 2.80
C ASN A 324 -24.88 -17.19 2.23
N GLU A 325 -25.05 -17.39 0.93
CA GLU A 325 -26.34 -17.26 0.25
C GLU A 325 -27.32 -18.33 0.73
N ALA A 326 -26.87 -19.58 0.87
CA ALA A 326 -27.68 -20.64 1.46
C ALA A 326 -28.11 -20.29 2.90
N SER A 327 -27.18 -19.79 3.72
CA SER A 327 -27.51 -19.36 5.09
C SER A 327 -28.51 -18.19 5.11
N ARG A 328 -28.39 -17.23 4.19
CA ARG A 328 -29.33 -16.10 4.07
C ARG A 328 -30.74 -16.56 3.67
N LEU A 329 -30.83 -17.62 2.86
CA LEU A 329 -32.08 -18.22 2.42
C LEU A 329 -32.65 -19.25 3.42
N GLY A 330 -31.95 -19.52 4.53
CA GLY A 330 -32.35 -20.54 5.51
C GLY A 330 -32.24 -21.97 5.00
N LEU A 331 -31.44 -22.21 3.96
CA LEU A 331 -31.21 -23.52 3.37
C LEU A 331 -30.07 -24.27 4.10
N PRO A 332 -30.05 -25.62 4.05
CA PRO A 332 -28.92 -26.38 4.55
C PRO A 332 -27.63 -26.02 3.81
N CYS A 333 -26.49 -26.21 4.48
CA CYS A 333 -25.17 -25.94 3.90
C CYS A 333 -25.01 -26.73 2.58
N PRO A 334 -24.78 -26.04 1.45
CA PRO A 334 -24.73 -26.68 0.14
C PRO A 334 -23.48 -27.55 0.00
N GLU A 335 -23.49 -28.44 -0.98
CA GLU A 335 -22.24 -29.07 -1.42
C GLU A 335 -21.26 -28.00 -1.93
N PRO A 336 -19.94 -28.19 -1.73
CA PRO A 336 -18.96 -27.20 -2.16
C PRO A 336 -19.13 -26.95 -3.66
N CYS A 337 -19.48 -25.72 -4.01
CA CYS A 337 -19.71 -25.29 -5.37
C CYS A 337 -18.65 -24.25 -5.77
N VAL A 338 -17.87 -24.57 -6.80
CA VAL A 338 -16.82 -23.69 -7.34
C VAL A 338 -17.15 -23.19 -8.75
N GLU A 339 -18.37 -23.43 -9.22
CA GLU A 339 -18.77 -23.11 -10.61
C GLU A 339 -18.64 -21.62 -10.92
N GLU A 340 -18.95 -20.74 -9.97
CA GLU A 340 -18.76 -19.29 -10.15
C GLU A 340 -17.30 -18.91 -10.43
N ALA A 341 -16.35 -19.57 -9.76
CA ALA A 341 -14.93 -19.33 -9.97
C ALA A 341 -14.46 -19.85 -11.34
N ILE A 342 -15.01 -20.98 -11.79
CA ILE A 342 -14.74 -21.54 -13.13
C ILE A 342 -15.26 -20.59 -14.20
N GLU A 343 -16.49 -20.12 -14.05
CA GLU A 343 -17.11 -19.22 -15.02
C GLU A 343 -16.40 -17.86 -15.04
N GLY A 344 -15.98 -17.34 -13.88
CA GLY A 344 -15.12 -16.15 -13.80
C GLY A 344 -13.79 -16.34 -14.55
N LEU A 345 -13.12 -17.48 -14.35
CA LEU A 345 -11.89 -17.81 -15.07
C LEU A 345 -12.13 -17.94 -16.58
N ARG A 346 -13.23 -18.57 -16.98
CA ARG A 346 -13.60 -18.71 -18.40
C ARG A 346 -13.75 -17.35 -19.07
N ARG A 347 -14.46 -16.41 -18.43
CA ARG A 347 -14.63 -15.03 -18.92
C ARG A 347 -13.31 -14.30 -19.04
N ASP A 348 -12.43 -14.45 -18.05
CA ASP A 348 -11.08 -13.86 -18.12
C ASP A 348 -10.28 -14.43 -19.30
N MET A 349 -10.36 -15.74 -19.55
CA MET A 349 -9.65 -16.37 -20.68
C MET A 349 -10.23 -16.00 -22.05
N LEU A 350 -11.55 -15.85 -22.15
CA LEU A 350 -12.22 -15.34 -23.36
C LEU A 350 -11.81 -13.89 -23.64
N GLY A 351 -11.78 -13.04 -22.61
CA GLY A 351 -11.34 -11.64 -22.74
C GLY A 351 -9.88 -11.50 -23.18
N LEU A 352 -9.05 -12.49 -22.89
CA LEU A 352 -7.64 -12.56 -23.33
C LEU A 352 -7.45 -13.24 -24.69
N GLY A 353 -8.51 -13.79 -25.30
CA GLY A 353 -8.44 -14.49 -26.57
C GLY A 353 -7.74 -15.86 -26.52
N LEU A 354 -7.62 -16.46 -25.33
CA LEU A 354 -6.94 -17.76 -25.15
C LEU A 354 -7.87 -18.96 -25.39
N ILE A 355 -9.19 -18.73 -25.44
CA ILE A 355 -10.23 -19.75 -25.54
C ILE A 355 -11.31 -19.30 -26.53
N TRP A 356 -11.95 -20.24 -27.22
CA TRP A 356 -13.14 -20.00 -28.04
C TRP A 356 -14.44 -20.23 -27.26
N ASP A 357 -15.50 -19.48 -27.57
CA ASP A 357 -16.75 -19.46 -26.78
C ASP A 357 -17.66 -20.68 -26.98
N GLU A 358 -17.25 -21.68 -27.77
CA GLU A 358 -18.11 -22.83 -28.04
C GLU A 358 -18.37 -23.68 -26.78
N PRO A 359 -19.64 -23.99 -26.45
CA PRO A 359 -19.99 -24.83 -25.32
C PRO A 359 -19.54 -26.27 -25.56
N GLN A 360 -18.75 -26.85 -24.64
CA GLN A 360 -18.40 -28.27 -24.75
C GLN A 360 -19.65 -29.16 -24.62
N PRO A 361 -19.78 -30.20 -25.46
CA PRO A 361 -20.73 -31.27 -25.21
C PRO A 361 -20.27 -32.02 -23.98
N ASP A 362 -21.07 -31.92 -22.91
CA ASP A 362 -20.83 -32.56 -21.62
C ASP A 362 -20.45 -34.05 -21.81
N ARG A 363 -19.19 -34.38 -21.52
CA ARG A 363 -18.61 -35.69 -21.82
C ARG A 363 -19.29 -36.80 -21.01
N ASN A 364 -19.91 -36.44 -19.88
CA ASN A 364 -20.75 -37.32 -19.06
C ASN A 364 -22.14 -37.54 -19.65
N ARG A 365 -22.71 -36.54 -20.33
CA ARG A 365 -23.98 -36.70 -21.08
C ARG A 365 -23.84 -37.70 -22.22
N LYS A 366 -22.69 -37.71 -22.93
CA LYS A 366 -22.39 -38.74 -23.95
C LYS A 366 -22.29 -40.16 -23.37
N ARG A 367 -21.80 -40.33 -22.13
CA ARG A 367 -21.81 -41.64 -21.44
C ARG A 367 -23.22 -42.08 -21.06
N GLN A 368 -24.07 -41.16 -20.57
CA GLN A 368 -25.47 -41.45 -20.26
C GLN A 368 -26.31 -41.78 -21.52
N ILE A 369 -26.06 -41.09 -22.64
CA ILE A 369 -26.77 -41.35 -23.90
C ILE A 369 -26.40 -42.75 -24.43
N ARG A 370 -25.14 -43.19 -24.33
CA ARG A 370 -24.73 -44.53 -24.75
C ARG A 370 -25.30 -45.67 -23.90
N THR A 371 -25.63 -45.43 -22.64
CA THR A 371 -26.19 -46.48 -21.75
C THR A 371 -27.71 -46.59 -21.80
N ARG A 372 -28.42 -45.67 -22.48
CA ARG A 372 -29.90 -45.67 -22.57
C ARG A 372 -30.45 -46.00 -23.95
N TRP A 373 -29.60 -46.26 -24.94
CA TRP A 373 -30.04 -46.65 -26.28
C TRP A 373 -30.08 -48.17 -26.39
N SER A 374 -31.14 -48.77 -25.87
CA SER A 374 -31.60 -50.09 -26.34
C SER A 374 -33.12 -50.18 -26.23
N LEU A 375 -33.73 -50.30 -27.42
CA LEU A 375 -35.09 -50.80 -27.68
C LEU A 375 -36.25 -49.98 -27.08
N THR A 376 -36.64 -48.92 -27.77
CA THR A 376 -38.00 -48.74 -28.30
C THR A 376 -37.93 -47.50 -29.19
N ASP A 377 -38.37 -47.65 -30.44
CA ASP A 377 -38.69 -46.61 -31.44
C ASP A 377 -37.98 -46.85 -32.78
N ASP A 378 -38.28 -48.01 -33.37
CA ASP A 378 -38.31 -48.21 -34.82
C ASP A 378 -39.58 -49.02 -35.15
N VAL A 379 -40.75 -48.37 -35.06
CA VAL A 379 -41.97 -48.87 -35.71
C VAL A 379 -42.75 -47.67 -36.26
N ILE A 380 -42.45 -47.32 -37.52
CA ILE A 380 -43.37 -46.55 -38.37
C ILE A 380 -44.14 -47.59 -39.20
N PRO A 381 -45.47 -47.76 -39.06
CA PRO A 381 -46.23 -48.58 -39.99
C PRO A 381 -46.57 -47.73 -41.23
N ARG A 382 -46.18 -48.22 -42.42
CA ARG A 382 -46.69 -47.69 -43.69
C ARG A 382 -48.16 -48.07 -43.83
N ARG A 383 -49.03 -47.07 -43.96
CA ARG A 383 -50.43 -47.24 -44.39
C ARG A 383 -50.45 -47.69 -45.85
N HIS A 384 -51.06 -48.85 -46.09
CA HIS A 384 -51.58 -49.27 -47.38
C HIS A 384 -53.06 -48.89 -47.38
N ASP A 385 -53.46 -47.90 -48.16
CA ASP A 385 -54.86 -47.67 -48.49
C ASP A 385 -55.02 -48.08 -49.96
N ASN A 386 -55.51 -49.30 -50.15
CA ASN A 386 -56.21 -49.71 -51.37
C ASN A 386 -57.68 -49.34 -51.13
N ASP A 387 -58.26 -48.55 -52.01
CA ASP A 387 -59.69 -48.65 -52.34
C ASP A 387 -59.80 -48.41 -53.86
N GLU A 388 -60.04 -49.51 -54.57
CA GLU A 388 -60.71 -49.51 -55.86
C GLU A 388 -62.12 -48.94 -55.65
N ASP A 389 -62.57 -48.03 -56.52
CA ASP A 389 -63.71 -48.34 -57.39
C ASP A 389 -64.20 -47.14 -58.21
N THR A 390 -64.49 -47.46 -59.48
CA THR A 390 -65.42 -46.82 -60.42
C THR A 390 -65.08 -45.44 -60.99
N ASP A 391 -65.48 -45.06 -62.21
CA ASP A 391 -65.75 -45.70 -63.51
C ASP A 391 -66.09 -44.50 -64.43
N THR A 392 -65.91 -44.67 -65.74
CA THR A 392 -66.49 -43.84 -66.84
C THR A 392 -66.01 -42.39 -67.07
N GLY A 393 -65.52 -42.15 -68.30
CA GLY A 393 -65.32 -40.82 -68.90
C GLY A 393 -64.26 -40.79 -70.00
#